data_AF-A0AAJ3K4R7-F1
#
_entry.id   AF-A0AAJ3K4R7-F1
#
_cell.length_a   1.000
_cell.length_b   1.000
_cell.length_c   1.000
_cell.angle_alpha   90.00
_cell.angle_beta   90.00
_cell.angle_gamma   90.00
#
_symmetry.space_group_name_H-M   'P 1'
#
loop_
_entity.id
_entity.type
_entity.pdbx_description
1 polymer ?
#
loop_
_entity_poly.entity_id
_entity_poly.type
_entity_poly.pdbx_seq_one_letter_code
_entity_poly.pdbx_strand_id
1 'polypeptide(L)'
;MQQDYLSQQRFTDFPLHPIVLKALQIKGFEYCTPIQALSLPISLQGKDIAGQAQTGTGKTIAFLTTTFHHLLAYQKDKTDYNQPRALILAPTRELAVQISNDAEFLANASGLKTALAYGGDGYNKQLQSIERGVDILIGTTGRIIDYVKQGTIRLEQIQVVVLDEADRMFDLGFIRDIRYLLRKCPSPQKRLTMLFSATLSYKVRELAFEDMNDPEYIEIEPEQKTGHRIKEELFYPSNQDKMALLLTLIEEEWPERCIVFANTKHRCEEIWRYLAADGHRVGLLTGDVAQKKRLTLLKQFTDGVLDILVATDVAARGLHIADVTHVFNYDLPDDREDYVHRIGRTGRAGESGVSISFACEEYAMNLPAIEEYIGHSIPVSQYDQNSLLSLPKPFPLKSRSNNSRVPLRNRVHRK
;
A
#
# COMPACT_ATOMS: atom_id res chain seq x y z
N MET A 1 -25.06 6.22 -14.66
CA MET A 1 -23.72 5.68 -14.96
C MET A 1 -23.23 5.01 -13.69
N GLN A 2 -23.57 3.73 -13.49
CA GLN A 2 -23.54 3.07 -12.18
C GLN A 2 -23.00 1.64 -12.34
N GLN A 3 -22.01 1.28 -11.52
CA GLN A 3 -21.75 -0.07 -10.97
C GLN A 3 -21.03 -1.15 -11.80
N ASP A 4 -19.97 -0.84 -12.57
CA ASP A 4 -19.18 -1.93 -13.20
C ASP A 4 -18.23 -2.68 -12.24
N TYR A 5 -18.00 -2.20 -11.01
CA TYR A 5 -17.11 -2.86 -10.03
C TYR A 5 -17.84 -3.51 -8.84
N LEU A 6 -19.17 -3.39 -8.78
CA LEU A 6 -20.00 -3.95 -7.70
C LEU A 6 -20.71 -5.20 -8.21
N SER A 7 -20.71 -6.24 -7.38
CA SER A 7 -21.57 -7.40 -7.58
C SER A 7 -23.05 -7.03 -7.35
N GLN A 8 -23.95 -7.88 -7.82
CA GLN A 8 -25.39 -7.76 -7.54
C GLN A 8 -25.75 -8.13 -6.09
N GLN A 9 -24.80 -8.66 -5.31
CA GLN A 9 -25.04 -9.14 -3.96
C GLN A 9 -24.97 -7.99 -2.95
N ARG A 10 -25.96 -7.89 -2.07
CA ARG A 10 -26.05 -6.83 -1.07
C ARG A 10 -25.50 -7.28 0.27
N PHE A 11 -25.00 -6.34 1.06
CA PHE A 11 -24.58 -6.64 2.43
C PHE A 11 -25.74 -7.14 3.30
N THR A 12 -26.97 -6.73 2.99
CA THR A 12 -28.20 -7.16 3.67
C THR A 12 -28.54 -8.63 3.45
N ASP A 13 -27.94 -9.27 2.46
CA ASP A 13 -28.22 -10.67 2.11
C ASP A 13 -27.43 -11.64 3.00
N PHE A 14 -26.47 -11.12 3.78
CA PHE A 14 -25.64 -11.91 4.69
C PHE A 14 -26.17 -11.89 6.13
N PRO A 15 -25.91 -12.94 6.92
CA PRO A 15 -26.27 -13.02 8.34
C PRO A 15 -25.32 -12.18 9.22
N LEU A 16 -25.18 -10.89 8.90
CA LEU A 16 -24.30 -9.98 9.63
C LEU A 16 -24.87 -9.59 10.99
N HIS A 17 -23.98 -9.24 11.91
CA HIS A 17 -24.42 -8.74 13.22
C HIS A 17 -25.15 -7.40 13.01
N PRO A 18 -26.31 -7.14 13.63
CA PRO A 18 -27.14 -5.96 13.32
C PRO A 18 -26.41 -4.63 13.40
N ILE A 19 -25.48 -4.48 14.34
CA ILE A 19 -24.62 -3.29 14.47
C ILE A 19 -23.71 -3.09 13.25
N VAL A 20 -23.10 -4.16 12.76
CA VAL A 20 -22.19 -4.13 11.60
C VAL A 20 -22.97 -3.76 10.35
N LEU A 21 -24.12 -4.42 10.13
CA LEU A 21 -24.98 -4.14 8.98
C LEU A 21 -25.45 -2.68 8.96
N LYS A 22 -25.89 -2.16 10.11
CA LYS A 22 -26.31 -0.76 10.23
C LYS A 22 -25.16 0.22 9.95
N ALA A 23 -23.96 -0.07 10.46
CA ALA A 23 -22.78 0.76 10.23
C ALA A 23 -22.40 0.81 8.74
N LEU A 24 -22.45 -0.34 8.05
CA LEU A 24 -22.20 -0.44 6.61
C LEU A 24 -23.23 0.39 5.81
N GLN A 25 -24.52 0.27 6.14
CA GLN A 25 -25.59 1.05 5.51
C GLN A 25 -25.41 2.56 5.69
N ILE A 26 -25.09 3.02 6.91
CA ILE A 26 -24.83 4.45 7.18
C ILE A 26 -23.64 4.96 6.37
N LYS A 27 -22.61 4.13 6.18
CA LYS A 27 -21.42 4.49 5.40
C LYS A 27 -21.67 4.43 3.88
N GLY A 28 -22.81 3.91 3.43
CA GLY A 28 -23.20 3.82 2.03
C GLY A 28 -22.78 2.51 1.34
N PHE A 29 -22.39 1.48 2.09
CA PHE A 29 -22.07 0.16 1.54
C PHE A 29 -23.37 -0.65 1.33
N GLU A 30 -23.99 -0.48 0.17
CA GLU A 30 -25.20 -1.23 -0.20
C GLU A 30 -24.87 -2.57 -0.88
N TYR A 31 -23.99 -2.53 -1.88
CA TYR A 31 -23.59 -3.67 -2.70
C TYR A 31 -22.13 -4.08 -2.43
N CYS A 32 -21.87 -5.37 -2.55
CA CYS A 32 -20.55 -5.96 -2.35
C CYS A 32 -19.69 -5.83 -3.61
N THR A 33 -18.37 -5.67 -3.44
CA THR A 33 -17.41 -5.96 -4.52
C THR A 33 -17.29 -7.48 -4.73
N PRO A 34 -16.73 -7.96 -5.86
CA PRO A 34 -16.56 -9.40 -6.11
C PRO A 34 -15.85 -10.15 -4.98
N ILE A 35 -14.75 -9.61 -4.45
CA ILE A 35 -14.04 -10.25 -3.34
C ILE A 35 -14.90 -10.32 -2.07
N GLN A 36 -15.73 -9.30 -1.79
CA GLN A 36 -16.64 -9.29 -0.64
C GLN A 36 -17.75 -10.34 -0.82
N ALA A 37 -18.36 -10.39 -2.01
CA ALA A 37 -19.42 -11.34 -2.34
C ALA A 37 -18.96 -12.81 -2.18
N LEU A 38 -17.73 -13.13 -2.58
CA LEU A 38 -17.19 -14.49 -2.46
C LEU A 38 -16.66 -14.81 -1.05
N SER A 39 -16.04 -13.84 -0.36
CA SER A 39 -15.37 -14.09 0.93
C SER A 39 -16.28 -14.03 2.15
N LEU A 40 -17.30 -13.17 2.15
CA LEU A 40 -18.22 -13.03 3.29
C LEU A 40 -19.02 -14.31 3.58
N PRO A 41 -19.61 -15.03 2.62
CA PRO A 41 -20.37 -16.25 2.92
C PRO A 41 -19.56 -17.30 3.68
N ILE A 42 -18.25 -17.38 3.41
CA ILE A 42 -17.33 -18.36 3.99
C ILE A 42 -16.84 -17.86 5.35
N SER A 43 -16.27 -16.64 5.37
CA SER A 43 -15.60 -16.12 6.56
C SER A 43 -16.56 -15.78 7.71
N LEU A 44 -17.82 -15.41 7.41
CA LEU A 44 -18.84 -15.21 8.43
C LEU A 44 -19.28 -16.52 9.12
N GLN A 45 -18.99 -17.69 8.53
CA GLN A 45 -19.19 -19.00 9.17
C GLN A 45 -17.99 -19.41 10.04
N GLY A 46 -16.98 -18.55 10.17
CA GLY A 46 -15.76 -18.84 10.93
C GLY A 46 -14.78 -19.76 10.19
N LYS A 47 -14.91 -19.90 8.87
CA LYS A 47 -13.94 -20.63 8.04
C LYS A 47 -12.83 -19.71 7.56
N ASP A 48 -11.61 -20.22 7.57
CA ASP A 48 -10.42 -19.50 7.12
C ASP A 48 -10.48 -19.24 5.60
N ILE A 49 -9.92 -18.11 5.17
CA ILE A 49 -9.87 -17.74 3.75
C ILE A 49 -8.48 -17.27 3.34
N ALA A 50 -8.07 -17.64 2.12
CA ALA A 50 -6.92 -17.09 1.42
C ALA A 50 -7.41 -16.41 0.13
N GLY A 51 -7.58 -15.10 0.19
CA GLY A 51 -8.12 -14.28 -0.89
C GLY A 51 -7.04 -13.64 -1.76
N GLN A 52 -7.05 -13.95 -3.06
CA GLN A 52 -6.32 -13.22 -4.09
C GLN A 52 -7.20 -12.11 -4.66
N ALA A 53 -6.81 -10.86 -4.43
CA ALA A 53 -7.39 -9.72 -5.15
C ALA A 53 -6.44 -8.53 -5.13
N GLN A 54 -6.51 -7.69 -6.16
CA GLN A 54 -5.69 -6.48 -6.27
C GLN A 54 -6.09 -5.42 -5.22
N THR A 55 -5.23 -4.42 -5.03
CA THR A 55 -5.53 -3.29 -4.13
C THR A 55 -6.71 -2.48 -4.67
N GLY A 56 -7.57 -1.95 -3.80
CA GLY A 56 -8.74 -1.17 -4.23
C GLY A 56 -9.97 -2.00 -4.60
N THR A 57 -9.90 -3.33 -4.49
CA THR A 57 -11.03 -4.24 -4.77
C THR A 57 -11.98 -4.45 -3.59
N GLY A 58 -11.78 -3.74 -2.47
CA GLY A 58 -12.65 -3.82 -1.28
C GLY A 58 -12.27 -4.87 -0.24
N LYS A 59 -11.05 -5.44 -0.30
CA LYS A 59 -10.50 -6.41 0.68
C LYS A 59 -10.61 -5.93 2.13
N THR A 60 -10.27 -4.65 2.36
CA THR A 60 -10.29 -4.05 3.70
C THR A 60 -11.67 -4.11 4.34
N ILE A 61 -12.72 -3.73 3.60
CA ILE A 61 -14.08 -3.82 4.11
C ILE A 61 -14.54 -5.27 4.30
N ALA A 62 -14.11 -6.21 3.44
CA ALA A 62 -14.42 -7.64 3.64
C ALA A 62 -13.91 -8.14 5.01
N PHE A 63 -12.60 -8.03 5.27
CA PHE A 63 -12.05 -8.58 6.52
C PHE A 63 -12.43 -7.75 7.75
N LEU A 64 -12.63 -6.44 7.64
CA LEU A 64 -13.12 -5.63 8.76
C LEU A 64 -14.56 -6.05 9.09
N THR A 65 -15.43 -6.20 8.10
CA THR A 65 -16.81 -6.66 8.31
C THR A 65 -16.84 -7.99 9.04
N THR A 66 -16.05 -8.97 8.57
CA THR A 66 -15.96 -10.28 9.23
C THR A 66 -15.37 -10.18 10.64
N THR A 67 -14.30 -9.41 10.83
CA THR A 67 -13.65 -9.25 12.15
C THR A 67 -14.63 -8.68 13.17
N PHE A 68 -15.30 -7.56 12.85
CA PHE A 68 -16.26 -6.93 13.74
C PHE A 68 -17.48 -7.82 13.99
N HIS A 69 -18.00 -8.50 12.96
CA HIS A 69 -19.08 -9.48 13.11
C HIS A 69 -18.69 -10.59 14.09
N HIS A 70 -17.53 -11.22 13.89
CA HIS A 70 -17.06 -12.33 14.70
C HIS A 70 -16.85 -11.91 16.16
N LEU A 71 -16.23 -10.75 16.40
CA LEU A 71 -16.03 -10.26 17.77
C LEU A 71 -17.33 -9.91 18.49
N LEU A 72 -18.35 -9.43 17.78
CA LEU A 72 -19.66 -9.14 18.36
C LEU A 72 -20.52 -10.38 18.57
N ALA A 73 -20.41 -11.39 17.69
CA ALA A 73 -21.13 -12.65 17.82
C ALA A 73 -20.58 -13.52 18.97
N TYR A 74 -19.26 -13.49 19.19
CA TYR A 74 -18.57 -14.31 20.20
C TYR A 74 -18.01 -13.47 21.35
N GLN A 75 -18.90 -12.74 22.05
CA GLN A 75 -18.52 -11.90 23.18
C GLN A 75 -17.82 -12.70 24.29
N LYS A 76 -16.84 -12.06 24.93
CA LYS A 76 -16.27 -12.52 26.21
C LYS A 76 -16.71 -11.58 27.31
N ASP A 77 -16.98 -12.14 28.48
CA ASP A 77 -17.40 -11.37 29.67
C ASP A 77 -16.35 -10.36 30.15
N LYS A 78 -15.06 -10.63 29.90
CA LYS A 78 -13.93 -9.72 30.21
C LYS A 78 -12.82 -9.82 29.18
N THR A 79 -12.42 -8.68 28.63
CA THR A 79 -11.14 -8.49 27.95
C THR A 79 -10.08 -8.10 28.97
N ASP A 80 -9.00 -8.87 29.04
CA ASP A 80 -7.87 -8.50 29.89
C ASP A 80 -7.14 -7.28 29.31
N TYR A 81 -6.70 -6.39 30.19
CA TYR A 81 -5.94 -5.17 29.85
C TYR A 81 -4.53 -5.52 29.36
N ASN A 82 -4.41 -6.08 28.15
CA ASN A 82 -3.19 -6.35 27.34
C ASN A 82 -3.38 -7.49 26.33
N GLN A 83 -4.60 -8.02 26.16
CA GLN A 83 -4.87 -9.15 25.27
C GLN A 83 -5.90 -8.76 24.20
N PRO A 84 -5.47 -8.26 23.03
CA PRO A 84 -6.38 -8.02 21.92
C PRO A 84 -7.09 -9.31 21.52
N ARG A 85 -8.31 -9.16 20.99
CA ARG A 85 -9.14 -10.24 20.45
C ARG A 85 -8.98 -10.38 18.94
N ALA A 86 -8.54 -9.33 18.24
CA ALA A 86 -8.16 -9.42 16.84
C ALA A 86 -6.82 -8.76 16.57
N LEU A 87 -6.08 -9.35 15.63
CA LEU A 87 -4.78 -8.85 15.16
C LEU A 87 -4.85 -8.69 13.64
N ILE A 88 -4.63 -7.47 13.15
CA ILE A 88 -4.56 -7.16 11.72
C ILE A 88 -3.14 -6.71 11.40
N LEU A 89 -2.41 -7.53 10.64
CA LEU A 89 -1.05 -7.25 10.21
C LEU A 89 -1.05 -6.63 8.82
N ALA A 90 -0.24 -5.59 8.65
CA ALA A 90 0.04 -4.96 7.36
C ALA A 90 1.57 -4.84 7.14
N PRO A 91 2.08 -4.93 5.91
CA PRO A 91 3.52 -4.83 5.62
C PRO A 91 4.09 -3.44 5.90
N THR A 92 3.24 -2.40 5.88
CA THR A 92 3.68 -1.00 5.98
C THR A 92 2.82 -0.18 6.90
N ARG A 93 3.43 0.89 7.42
CA ARG A 93 2.77 1.86 8.27
C ARG A 93 1.58 2.51 7.56
N GLU A 94 1.74 2.83 6.29
CA GLU A 94 0.71 3.50 5.48
C GLU A 94 -0.53 2.62 5.36
N LEU A 95 -0.35 1.36 4.99
CA LEU A 95 -1.47 0.42 4.93
C LEU A 95 -2.11 0.22 6.31
N ALA A 96 -1.31 0.10 7.38
CA ALA A 96 -1.86 0.00 8.73
C ALA A 96 -2.71 1.22 9.13
N VAL A 97 -2.28 2.43 8.77
CA VAL A 97 -3.05 3.67 8.99
C VAL A 97 -4.34 3.66 8.17
N GLN A 98 -4.28 3.23 6.90
CA GLN A 98 -5.46 3.14 6.04
C GLN A 98 -6.50 2.18 6.61
N ILE A 99 -6.09 0.97 6.98
CA ILE A 99 -6.95 -0.01 7.63
C ILE A 99 -7.55 0.55 8.92
N SER A 100 -6.77 1.27 9.73
CA SER A 100 -7.25 1.88 10.96
C SER A 100 -8.32 2.95 10.72
N ASN A 101 -8.17 3.76 9.66
CA ASN A 101 -9.17 4.76 9.29
C ASN A 101 -10.45 4.08 8.76
N ASP A 102 -10.30 3.03 7.95
CA ASP A 102 -11.43 2.27 7.42
C ASP A 102 -12.19 1.51 8.53
N ALA A 103 -11.50 1.14 9.62
CA ALA A 103 -12.12 0.50 10.78
C ALA A 103 -12.92 1.47 11.66
N GLU A 104 -12.69 2.79 11.58
CA GLU A 104 -13.19 3.77 12.54
C GLU A 104 -14.72 3.80 12.63
N PHE A 105 -15.42 3.71 11.48
CA PHE A 105 -16.89 3.74 11.49
C PHE A 105 -17.51 2.49 12.14
N LEU A 106 -16.86 1.32 11.98
CA LEU A 106 -17.27 0.08 12.63
C LEU A 106 -16.94 0.09 14.12
N ALA A 107 -15.77 0.62 14.50
CA ALA A 107 -15.37 0.81 15.89
C ALA A 107 -16.35 1.72 16.63
N ASN A 108 -16.69 2.87 16.04
CA ASN A 108 -17.63 3.82 16.63
C ASN A 108 -19.04 3.23 16.79
N ALA A 109 -19.51 2.44 15.83
CA ALA A 109 -20.84 1.80 15.91
C ALA A 109 -20.89 0.64 16.91
N SER A 110 -19.81 -0.12 17.05
CA SER A 110 -19.74 -1.32 17.90
C SER A 110 -19.30 -1.07 19.33
N GLY A 111 -18.60 0.04 19.58
CA GLY A 111 -17.94 0.30 20.86
C GLY A 111 -16.66 -0.51 21.08
N LEU A 112 -16.23 -1.34 20.11
CA LEU A 112 -14.96 -2.04 20.16
C LEU A 112 -13.81 -1.05 19.99
N LYS A 113 -12.76 -1.20 20.81
CA LYS A 113 -11.60 -0.32 20.82
C LYS A 113 -10.53 -0.82 19.86
N THR A 114 -10.13 0.03 18.92
CA THR A 114 -9.01 -0.22 18.01
C THR A 114 -7.75 0.50 18.48
N ALA A 115 -6.57 -0.09 18.28
CA ALA A 115 -5.30 0.61 18.43
C ALA A 115 -4.40 0.36 17.20
N LEU A 116 -3.54 1.34 16.92
CA LEU A 116 -2.65 1.35 15.77
C LEU A 116 -1.18 1.28 16.22
N ALA A 117 -0.43 0.31 15.70
CA ALA A 117 0.95 0.02 16.10
C ALA A 117 1.90 -0.01 14.90
N TYR A 118 2.83 0.94 14.82
CA TYR A 118 3.84 0.96 13.76
C TYR A 118 5.16 1.63 14.18
N GLY A 119 6.22 1.39 13.41
CA GLY A 119 7.55 1.97 13.60
C GLY A 119 7.67 3.49 13.35
N GLY A 120 8.71 4.09 13.95
CA GLY A 120 9.23 5.42 13.56
C GLY A 120 8.67 6.66 14.26
N ASP A 121 7.48 6.63 14.87
CA ASP A 121 6.95 7.77 15.64
C ASP A 121 5.92 7.32 16.69
N GLY A 122 5.70 8.15 17.71
CA GLY A 122 4.53 8.04 18.60
C GLY A 122 4.52 6.86 19.57
N TYR A 123 5.66 6.22 19.86
CA TYR A 123 5.76 5.02 20.70
C TYR A 123 4.96 5.13 22.00
N ASN A 124 5.16 6.19 22.79
CA ASN A 124 4.48 6.38 24.07
C ASN A 124 2.96 6.55 23.92
N LYS A 125 2.49 7.20 22.85
CA LYS A 125 1.05 7.37 22.59
C LYS A 125 0.41 6.03 22.18
N GLN A 126 1.10 5.26 21.33
CA GLN A 126 0.66 3.92 20.93
C GLN A 126 0.57 3.00 22.15
N LEU A 127 1.61 3.02 23.00
CA LEU A 127 1.67 2.23 24.23
C LEU A 127 0.51 2.58 25.19
N GLN A 128 0.28 3.85 25.47
CA GLN A 128 -0.82 4.29 26.33
C GLN A 128 -2.20 3.88 25.79
N SER A 129 -2.39 3.86 24.47
CA SER A 129 -3.63 3.41 23.86
C SER A 129 -3.86 1.91 24.10
N ILE A 130 -2.79 1.11 24.02
CA ILE A 130 -2.83 -0.34 24.24
C ILE A 130 -3.06 -0.66 25.72
N GLU A 131 -2.39 0.05 26.63
CA GLU A 131 -2.51 -0.13 28.08
C GLU A 131 -3.92 0.17 28.62
N ARG A 132 -4.69 1.03 27.93
CA ARG A 132 -6.11 1.32 28.25
C ARG A 132 -7.09 0.20 27.89
N GLY A 133 -6.59 -0.89 27.31
CA GLY A 133 -7.39 -2.00 26.80
C GLY A 133 -7.78 -1.78 25.34
N VAL A 134 -7.47 -2.76 24.50
CA VAL A 134 -7.73 -2.77 23.06
C VAL A 134 -8.38 -4.10 22.67
N ASP A 135 -9.41 -4.04 21.83
CA ASP A 135 -10.07 -5.22 21.27
C ASP A 135 -9.41 -5.65 19.95
N ILE A 136 -9.07 -4.68 19.10
CA ILE A 136 -8.51 -4.91 17.76
C ILE A 136 -7.20 -4.14 17.63
N LEU A 137 -6.10 -4.88 17.42
CA LEU A 137 -4.79 -4.29 17.20
C LEU A 137 -4.43 -4.34 15.70
N ILE A 138 -4.24 -3.16 15.11
CA ILE A 138 -3.86 -2.99 13.70
C ILE A 138 -2.42 -2.53 13.66
N GLY A 139 -1.54 -3.16 12.88
CA GLY A 139 -0.15 -2.71 12.87
C GLY A 139 0.79 -3.40 11.93
N THR A 140 2.01 -2.86 11.88
CA THR A 140 3.12 -3.45 11.14
C THR A 140 3.74 -4.62 11.90
N THR A 141 4.07 -5.71 11.20
CA THR A 141 4.62 -6.93 11.79
C THR A 141 5.75 -6.68 12.78
N GLY A 142 6.75 -5.87 12.39
CA GLY A 142 7.90 -5.56 13.26
C GLY A 142 7.51 -4.91 14.59
N ARG A 143 6.63 -3.89 14.58
CA ARG A 143 6.22 -3.20 15.81
C ARG A 143 5.35 -4.09 16.71
N ILE A 144 4.49 -4.93 16.14
CA ILE A 144 3.71 -5.88 16.92
C ILE A 144 4.64 -6.86 17.64
N ILE A 145 5.67 -7.36 16.95
CA ILE A 145 6.69 -8.24 17.55
C ILE A 145 7.41 -7.57 18.71
N ASP A 146 7.79 -6.29 18.56
CA ASP A 146 8.42 -5.53 19.64
C ASP A 146 7.54 -5.54 20.90
N TYR A 147 6.23 -5.25 20.76
CA TYR A 147 5.30 -5.25 21.88
C TYR A 147 5.09 -6.63 22.50
N VAL A 148 5.06 -7.69 21.69
CA VAL A 148 4.99 -9.07 22.20
C VAL A 148 6.27 -9.45 22.95
N LYS A 149 7.44 -9.15 22.40
CA LYS A 149 8.74 -9.47 23.02
C LYS A 149 8.95 -8.73 24.33
N GLN A 150 8.45 -7.50 24.43
CA GLN A 150 8.50 -6.70 25.65
C GLN A 150 7.44 -7.08 26.69
N GLY A 151 6.49 -7.96 26.34
CA GLY A 151 5.38 -8.33 27.22
C GLY A 151 4.31 -7.25 27.37
N THR A 152 4.34 -6.20 26.53
CA THR A 152 3.33 -5.14 26.48
C THR A 152 1.96 -5.69 26.08
N ILE A 153 1.95 -6.59 25.10
CA ILE A 153 0.75 -7.31 24.67
C ILE A 153 1.01 -8.80 24.72
N ARG A 154 -0.06 -9.56 24.88
CA ARG A 154 -0.04 -11.01 24.71
C ARG A 154 -1.16 -11.44 23.78
N LEU A 155 -0.94 -12.50 23.01
CA LEU A 155 -1.78 -12.85 21.86
C LEU A 155 -2.65 -14.09 22.11
N GLU A 156 -2.70 -14.62 23.33
CA GLU A 156 -3.37 -15.89 23.64
C GLU A 156 -4.91 -15.80 23.60
N GLN A 157 -5.47 -14.58 23.50
CA GLN A 157 -6.91 -14.37 23.38
C GLN A 157 -7.37 -13.97 21.98
N ILE A 158 -6.47 -14.01 20.99
CA ILE A 158 -6.81 -13.71 19.61
C ILE A 158 -7.84 -14.70 19.06
N GLN A 159 -8.98 -14.17 18.63
CA GLN A 159 -10.07 -14.86 17.96
C GLN A 159 -9.99 -14.69 16.44
N VAL A 160 -9.42 -13.57 15.96
CA VAL A 160 -9.30 -13.26 14.53
C VAL A 160 -7.89 -12.78 14.20
N VAL A 161 -7.27 -13.37 13.18
CA VAL A 161 -6.03 -12.88 12.58
C VAL A 161 -6.28 -12.49 11.14
N VAL A 162 -5.78 -11.33 10.73
CA VAL A 162 -5.76 -10.88 9.34
C VAL A 162 -4.32 -10.61 8.89
N LEU A 163 -3.95 -11.15 7.73
CA LEU A 163 -2.71 -10.83 7.03
C LEU A 163 -3.06 -10.12 5.72
N ASP A 164 -2.89 -8.80 5.66
CA ASP A 164 -3.18 -8.01 4.44
C ASP A 164 -1.90 -7.70 3.67
N GLU A 165 -1.94 -7.80 2.33
CA GLU A 165 -0.77 -7.78 1.44
C GLU A 165 0.32 -8.80 1.88
N ALA A 166 -0.08 -10.07 2.03
CA ALA A 166 0.78 -11.13 2.52
C ALA A 166 2.02 -11.36 1.64
N ASP A 167 1.87 -11.44 0.31
CA ASP A 167 2.97 -11.48 -0.66
C ASP A 167 4.02 -10.40 -0.38
N ARG A 168 3.57 -9.19 -0.13
CA ARG A 168 4.46 -8.09 0.16
C ARG A 168 5.18 -8.21 1.50
N MET A 169 4.54 -8.81 2.50
CA MET A 169 5.25 -9.13 3.74
C MET A 169 6.37 -10.15 3.50
N PHE A 170 6.22 -11.06 2.53
CA PHE A 170 7.31 -11.96 2.13
C PHE A 170 8.47 -11.20 1.47
N ASP A 171 8.17 -10.28 0.57
CA ASP A 171 9.19 -9.48 -0.13
C ASP A 171 10.03 -8.65 0.85
N LEU A 172 9.41 -8.19 1.94
CA LEU A 172 10.07 -7.47 3.03
C LEU A 172 10.80 -8.39 4.03
N GLY A 173 10.73 -9.71 3.84
CA GLY A 173 11.41 -10.70 4.70
C GLY A 173 10.68 -11.00 6.02
N PHE A 174 9.42 -10.58 6.19
CA PHE A 174 8.68 -10.73 7.45
C PHE A 174 8.12 -12.14 7.69
N ILE A 175 8.39 -13.13 6.84
CA ILE A 175 7.82 -14.49 7.02
C ILE A 175 8.14 -15.12 8.38
N ARG A 176 9.41 -15.03 8.84
CA ARG A 176 9.83 -15.58 10.14
C ARG A 176 9.12 -14.88 11.29
N ASP A 177 8.92 -13.59 11.11
CA ASP A 177 8.28 -12.67 12.04
C ASP A 177 6.78 -12.94 12.16
N ILE A 178 6.09 -13.14 11.04
CA ILE A 178 4.68 -13.56 10.98
C ILE A 178 4.51 -14.89 11.69
N ARG A 179 5.29 -15.91 11.31
CA ARG A 179 5.22 -17.24 11.94
C ARG A 179 5.51 -17.17 13.45
N TYR A 180 6.38 -16.27 13.90
CA TYR A 180 6.60 -16.03 15.32
C TYR A 180 5.34 -15.51 16.01
N LEU A 181 4.64 -14.53 15.43
CA LEU A 181 3.39 -14.00 15.97
C LEU A 181 2.28 -15.06 15.96
N LEU A 182 2.11 -15.81 14.87
CA LEU A 182 1.07 -16.84 14.74
C LEU A 182 1.22 -17.98 15.77
N ARG A 183 2.45 -18.31 16.16
CA ARG A 183 2.73 -19.27 17.25
C ARG A 183 2.38 -18.74 18.64
N LYS A 184 2.21 -17.42 18.81
CA LYS A 184 1.76 -16.79 20.06
C LYS A 184 0.24 -16.66 20.13
N CYS A 185 -0.45 -16.78 19.01
CA CYS A 185 -1.92 -16.84 18.95
C CYS A 185 -2.43 -18.25 19.27
N PRO A 186 -3.73 -18.43 19.63
CA PRO A 186 -4.38 -19.74 19.74
C PRO A 186 -4.20 -20.58 18.47
N SER A 187 -4.15 -21.90 18.57
CA SER A 187 -3.96 -22.79 17.39
C SER A 187 -4.95 -22.48 16.26
N PRO A 188 -4.61 -22.76 14.98
CA PRO A 188 -5.47 -22.45 13.84
C PRO A 188 -6.93 -22.92 14.00
N GLN A 189 -7.17 -24.06 14.65
CA GLN A 189 -8.53 -24.60 14.89
C GLN A 189 -9.38 -23.77 15.88
N LYS A 190 -8.79 -22.79 16.57
CA LYS A 190 -9.43 -22.00 17.64
C LYS A 190 -9.52 -20.51 17.31
N ARG A 191 -9.08 -20.11 16.11
CA ARG A 191 -9.11 -18.72 15.64
C ARG A 191 -9.55 -18.71 14.18
N LEU A 192 -10.18 -17.64 13.76
CA LEU A 192 -10.40 -17.34 12.36
C LEU A 192 -9.14 -16.66 11.80
N THR A 193 -8.60 -17.17 10.69
CA THR A 193 -7.48 -16.56 9.98
C THR A 193 -7.93 -16.17 8.56
N MET A 194 -7.68 -14.91 8.20
CA MET A 194 -7.96 -14.40 6.86
C MET A 194 -6.67 -13.85 6.25
N LEU A 195 -6.26 -14.39 5.11
CA LEU A 195 -5.09 -13.95 4.36
C LEU A 195 -5.55 -13.26 3.08
N PHE A 196 -5.03 -12.07 2.82
CA PHE A 196 -5.30 -11.31 1.61
C PHE A 196 -3.99 -10.94 0.92
N SER A 197 -3.93 -11.19 -0.39
CA SER A 197 -2.71 -11.01 -1.18
C SER A 197 -3.05 -10.56 -2.60
N ALA A 198 -2.15 -9.84 -3.27
CA ALA A 198 -2.32 -9.57 -4.70
C ALA A 198 -1.99 -10.83 -5.52
N THR A 199 -1.09 -11.67 -5.01
CA THR A 199 -0.66 -12.93 -5.63
C THR A 199 -0.71 -14.08 -4.62
N LEU A 200 -1.16 -15.26 -5.05
CA LEU A 200 -1.02 -16.51 -4.29
C LEU A 200 0.21 -17.29 -4.74
N SER A 201 1.38 -16.66 -4.59
CA SER A 201 2.67 -17.31 -4.85
C SER A 201 2.83 -18.59 -4.00
N TYR A 202 3.73 -19.49 -4.41
CA TYR A 202 3.99 -20.73 -3.67
C TYR A 202 4.26 -20.47 -2.18
N LYS A 203 5.00 -19.41 -1.86
CA LYS A 203 5.32 -19.00 -0.49
C LYS A 203 4.07 -18.59 0.31
N VAL A 204 3.17 -17.84 -0.32
CA VAL A 204 1.90 -17.42 0.32
C VAL A 204 0.99 -18.62 0.56
N ARG A 205 0.92 -19.55 -0.41
CA ARG A 205 0.18 -20.81 -0.27
C ARG A 205 0.77 -21.72 0.80
N GLU A 206 2.08 -21.79 0.93
CA GLU A 206 2.79 -22.51 1.99
C GLU A 206 2.41 -21.97 3.37
N LEU A 207 2.42 -20.64 3.57
CA LEU A 207 1.99 -20.01 4.82
C LEU A 207 0.52 -20.32 5.13
N ALA A 208 -0.35 -20.24 4.13
CA ALA A 208 -1.77 -20.58 4.31
C ALA A 208 -1.93 -22.05 4.73
N PHE A 209 -1.21 -22.97 4.09
CA PHE A 209 -1.26 -24.40 4.40
C PHE A 209 -0.74 -24.73 5.80
N GLU A 210 0.34 -24.09 6.25
CA GLU A 210 0.96 -24.40 7.54
C GLU A 210 0.29 -23.72 8.75
N ASP A 211 -0.17 -22.47 8.58
CA ASP A 211 -0.57 -21.62 9.70
C ASP A 211 -2.07 -21.28 9.76
N MET A 212 -2.89 -21.82 8.84
CA MET A 212 -4.36 -21.68 8.80
C MET A 212 -5.06 -23.04 8.97
N ASN A 213 -6.38 -23.01 9.19
CA ASN A 213 -7.21 -24.19 9.37
C ASN A 213 -8.07 -24.46 8.12
N ASP A 214 -7.57 -25.31 7.23
CA ASP A 214 -8.23 -25.72 5.98
C ASP A 214 -8.83 -24.52 5.21
N PRO A 215 -7.99 -23.56 4.79
CA PRO A 215 -8.47 -22.30 4.25
C PRO A 215 -9.09 -22.48 2.86
N GLU A 216 -10.21 -21.81 2.63
CA GLU A 216 -10.81 -21.71 1.30
C GLU A 216 -10.05 -20.68 0.45
N TYR A 217 -9.63 -21.09 -0.75
CA TYR A 217 -8.92 -20.22 -1.69
C TYR A 217 -9.93 -19.47 -2.57
N ILE A 218 -9.87 -18.15 -2.52
CA ILE A 218 -10.75 -17.28 -3.30
C ILE A 218 -9.87 -16.50 -4.26
N GLU A 219 -9.98 -16.83 -5.54
CA GLU A 219 -9.26 -16.13 -6.60
C GLU A 219 -10.25 -15.26 -7.37
N ILE A 220 -10.12 -13.95 -7.23
CA ILE A 220 -10.78 -13.02 -8.14
C ILE A 220 -9.91 -12.94 -9.37
N GLU A 221 -10.38 -13.54 -10.46
CA GLU A 221 -9.78 -13.27 -11.76
C GLU A 221 -9.82 -11.76 -11.99
N PRO A 222 -8.69 -11.13 -12.35
CA PRO A 222 -8.73 -9.73 -12.73
C PRO A 222 -9.70 -9.63 -13.90
N GLU A 223 -10.76 -8.81 -13.76
CA GLU A 223 -11.83 -8.66 -14.76
C GLU A 223 -11.27 -8.40 -16.17
N GLN A 224 -10.04 -7.90 -16.27
CA GLN A 224 -9.19 -8.03 -17.43
C GLN A 224 -7.75 -8.27 -16.97
N LYS A 225 -6.99 -9.15 -17.65
CA LYS A 225 -5.51 -9.06 -17.64
C LYS A 225 -5.16 -7.59 -17.86
N THR A 226 -4.37 -7.03 -16.96
CA THR A 226 -4.08 -5.60 -16.78
C THR A 226 -3.78 -4.81 -18.08
N GLY A 227 -3.40 -5.49 -19.17
CA GLY A 227 -2.98 -4.89 -20.44
C GLY A 227 -4.06 -4.23 -21.31
N HIS A 228 -5.35 -4.20 -20.93
CA HIS A 228 -6.36 -3.50 -21.77
C HIS A 228 -6.77 -2.11 -21.29
N ARG A 229 -6.56 -1.75 -20.01
CA ARG A 229 -6.94 -0.42 -19.47
C ARG A 229 -5.75 0.53 -19.26
N ILE A 230 -4.54 -0.02 -19.17
CA ILE A 230 -3.32 0.76 -19.12
C ILE A 230 -2.73 0.79 -20.53
N LYS A 231 -2.63 1.97 -21.13
CA LYS A 231 -1.86 2.18 -22.35
C LYS A 231 -0.38 2.08 -21.98
N GLU A 232 0.29 1.05 -22.44
CA GLU A 232 1.71 0.82 -22.18
C GLU A 232 2.54 1.26 -23.40
N GLU A 233 3.61 2.00 -23.15
CA GLU A 233 4.56 2.43 -24.17
C GLU A 233 6.00 2.23 -23.69
N LEU A 234 6.87 1.83 -24.62
CA LEU A 234 8.29 1.63 -24.38
C LEU A 234 9.12 2.52 -25.29
N PHE A 235 10.11 3.21 -24.72
CA PHE A 235 11.16 3.92 -25.48
C PHE A 235 12.52 3.31 -25.17
N TYR A 236 13.43 3.38 -26.16
CA TYR A 236 14.84 3.00 -26.01
C TYR A 236 15.76 4.23 -26.00
N PRO A 237 15.76 5.06 -24.95
CA PRO A 237 16.65 6.20 -24.88
C PRO A 237 18.09 5.79 -24.54
N SER A 238 19.05 6.58 -25.02
CA SER A 238 20.40 6.56 -24.44
C SER A 238 20.33 7.08 -22.99
N ASN A 239 21.31 6.74 -22.17
CA ASN A 239 21.37 7.29 -20.80
C ASN A 239 21.48 8.82 -20.78
N GLN A 240 22.01 9.43 -21.84
CA GLN A 240 22.14 10.88 -21.98
C GLN A 240 20.80 11.55 -22.33
N ASP A 241 20.02 10.93 -23.20
CA ASP A 241 18.74 11.46 -23.67
C ASP A 241 17.61 11.27 -22.66
N LYS A 242 17.75 10.29 -21.77
CA LYS A 242 16.71 9.79 -20.86
C LYS A 242 15.99 10.87 -20.05
N MET A 243 16.74 11.82 -19.49
CA MET A 243 16.16 12.91 -18.70
C MET A 243 15.43 13.93 -19.58
N ALA A 244 15.97 14.23 -20.76
CA ALA A 244 15.36 15.17 -21.69
C ALA A 244 14.09 14.57 -22.31
N LEU A 245 14.10 13.27 -22.59
CA LEU A 245 12.93 12.51 -22.99
C LEU A 245 11.85 12.53 -21.91
N LEU A 246 12.19 12.32 -20.63
CA LEU A 246 11.22 12.41 -19.53
C LEU A 246 10.51 13.77 -19.51
N LEU A 247 11.27 14.87 -19.57
CA LEU A 247 10.69 16.22 -19.57
C LEU A 247 9.81 16.45 -20.81
N THR A 248 10.29 16.03 -21.98
CA THR A 248 9.54 16.16 -23.24
C THR A 248 8.20 15.44 -23.15
N LEU A 249 8.19 14.19 -22.68
CA LEU A 249 6.96 13.41 -22.55
C LEU A 249 6.02 13.93 -21.46
N ILE A 250 6.54 14.50 -20.37
CA ILE A 250 5.69 15.16 -19.36
C ILE A 250 4.98 16.37 -19.94
N GLU A 251 5.65 17.15 -20.79
CA GLU A 251 5.06 18.31 -21.47
C GLU A 251 4.08 17.91 -22.59
N GLU A 252 4.37 16.83 -23.32
CA GLU A 252 3.50 16.32 -24.39
C GLU A 252 2.23 15.66 -23.86
N GLU A 253 2.35 14.77 -22.86
CA GLU A 253 1.21 14.05 -22.29
C GLU A 253 0.41 14.90 -21.28
N TRP A 254 1.07 15.92 -20.68
CA TRP A 254 0.49 16.82 -19.68
C TRP A 254 -0.31 16.10 -18.57
N PRO A 255 0.33 15.19 -17.80
CA PRO A 255 -0.38 14.36 -16.85
C PRO A 255 -0.97 15.17 -15.69
N GLU A 256 -2.22 14.89 -15.31
CA GLU A 256 -2.81 15.54 -14.12
C GLU A 256 -2.06 15.18 -12.84
N ARG A 257 -1.71 13.89 -12.71
CA ARG A 257 -0.91 13.32 -11.62
C ARG A 257 -0.08 12.17 -12.14
N CYS A 258 1.23 12.19 -11.86
CA CYS A 258 2.12 11.11 -12.28
C CYS A 258 3.12 10.67 -11.22
N ILE A 259 3.59 9.42 -11.35
CA ILE A 259 4.67 8.87 -10.54
C ILE A 259 5.83 8.50 -11.46
N VAL A 260 7.03 8.96 -11.12
CA VAL A 260 8.27 8.62 -11.82
C VAL A 260 9.09 7.67 -10.96
N PHE A 261 9.30 6.45 -11.46
CA PHE A 261 10.01 5.38 -10.79
C PHE A 261 11.45 5.26 -11.25
N ALA A 262 12.39 5.22 -10.30
CA ALA A 262 13.79 4.90 -10.54
C ALA A 262 14.31 3.91 -9.48
N ASN A 263 15.28 3.07 -9.85
CA ASN A 263 15.68 1.94 -9.00
C ASN A 263 16.50 2.39 -7.79
N THR A 264 17.22 3.52 -7.92
CA THR A 264 18.09 4.03 -6.85
C THR A 264 17.64 5.38 -6.31
N LYS A 265 17.93 5.59 -5.02
CA LYS A 265 17.72 6.89 -4.36
C LYS A 265 18.45 8.03 -5.09
N HIS A 266 19.70 7.80 -5.48
CA HIS A 266 20.51 8.83 -6.14
C HIS A 266 19.91 9.25 -7.47
N ARG A 267 19.38 8.28 -8.25
CA ARG A 267 18.68 8.58 -9.48
C ARG A 267 17.38 9.34 -9.24
N CYS A 268 16.60 8.96 -8.21
CA CYS A 268 15.42 9.73 -7.80
C CYS A 268 15.76 11.19 -7.42
N GLU A 269 16.83 11.40 -6.67
CA GLU A 269 17.30 12.75 -6.31
C GLU A 269 17.69 13.55 -7.56
N GLU A 270 18.36 12.94 -8.54
CA GLU A 270 18.73 13.58 -9.80
C GLU A 270 17.51 14.00 -10.61
N ILE A 271 16.57 13.09 -10.84
CA ILE A 271 15.32 13.36 -11.56
C ILE A 271 14.55 14.50 -10.88
N TRP A 272 14.40 14.44 -9.55
CA TRP A 272 13.74 15.49 -8.78
C TRP A 272 14.40 16.86 -8.98
N ARG A 273 15.74 16.93 -9.05
CA ARG A 273 16.47 18.20 -9.23
C ARG A 273 16.22 18.83 -10.60
N TYR A 274 16.08 18.02 -11.66
CA TYR A 274 15.74 18.54 -12.99
C TYR A 274 14.29 19.00 -13.04
N LEU A 275 13.34 18.17 -12.59
CA LEU A 275 11.91 18.52 -12.58
C LEU A 275 11.62 19.77 -11.74
N ALA A 276 12.28 19.89 -10.58
CA ALA A 276 12.14 21.08 -9.72
C ALA A 276 12.80 22.33 -10.32
N ALA A 277 13.88 22.17 -11.10
CA ALA A 277 14.53 23.28 -11.79
C ALA A 277 13.70 23.78 -12.98
N ASP A 278 12.93 22.88 -13.61
CA ASP A 278 12.01 23.21 -14.69
C ASP A 278 10.72 23.89 -14.20
N GLY A 279 10.44 23.80 -12.88
CA GLY A 279 9.32 24.47 -12.24
C GLY A 279 8.13 23.58 -11.91
N HIS A 280 8.23 22.25 -12.12
CA HIS A 280 7.15 21.33 -11.77
C HIS A 280 6.93 21.23 -10.25
N ARG A 281 5.67 20.97 -9.87
CA ARG A 281 5.27 20.69 -8.50
C ARG A 281 5.61 19.23 -8.13
N VAL A 282 6.88 18.99 -7.85
CA VAL A 282 7.44 17.64 -7.67
C VAL A 282 7.82 17.29 -6.22
N GLY A 283 7.35 16.14 -5.76
CA GLY A 283 7.76 15.50 -4.50
C GLY A 283 8.83 14.44 -4.70
N LEU A 284 9.71 14.25 -3.71
CA LEU A 284 10.69 13.16 -3.66
C LEU A 284 10.35 12.20 -2.53
N LEU A 285 10.11 10.93 -2.87
CA LEU A 285 9.76 9.87 -1.93
C LEU A 285 10.75 8.71 -2.02
N THR A 286 11.79 8.78 -1.19
CA THR A 286 12.84 7.77 -1.06
C THR A 286 12.87 7.18 0.35
N GLY A 287 13.58 6.06 0.55
CA GLY A 287 13.59 5.34 1.84
C GLY A 287 14.17 6.12 3.03
N ASP A 288 14.92 7.20 2.79
CA ASP A 288 15.50 8.07 3.80
C ASP A 288 14.63 9.29 4.15
N VAL A 289 13.49 9.47 3.47
CA VAL A 289 12.54 10.53 3.81
C VAL A 289 11.91 10.23 5.17
N ALA A 290 12.15 11.13 6.12
CA ALA A 290 11.56 11.01 7.45
C ALA A 290 10.03 10.85 7.39
N GLN A 291 9.48 9.96 8.20
CA GLN A 291 8.11 9.50 8.06
C GLN A 291 7.05 10.62 8.12
N LYS A 292 7.23 11.63 8.99
CA LYS A 292 6.33 12.79 9.05
C LYS A 292 6.31 13.57 7.74
N LYS A 293 7.49 13.75 7.12
CA LYS A 293 7.62 14.42 5.82
C LYS A 293 7.00 13.56 4.70
N ARG A 294 7.20 12.25 4.74
CA ARG A 294 6.58 11.28 3.83
C ARG A 294 5.05 11.38 3.85
N LEU A 295 4.42 11.35 5.02
CA LEU A 295 2.96 11.52 5.14
C LEU A 295 2.49 12.87 4.61
N THR A 296 3.29 13.93 4.81
CA THR A 296 2.97 15.27 4.31
C THR A 296 3.04 15.31 2.78
N LEU A 297 4.08 14.72 2.18
CA LEU A 297 4.23 14.66 0.72
C LEU A 297 3.12 13.84 0.07
N LEU A 298 2.75 12.71 0.68
CA LEU A 298 1.65 11.88 0.18
C LEU A 298 0.33 12.63 0.24
N LYS A 299 0.05 13.30 1.36
CA LYS A 299 -1.13 14.15 1.47
C LYS A 299 -1.13 15.26 0.42
N GLN A 300 0.00 15.95 0.24
CA GLN A 300 0.13 16.99 -0.79
C GLN A 300 -0.09 16.46 -2.20
N PHE A 301 0.37 15.25 -2.50
CA PHE A 301 0.15 14.59 -3.78
C PHE A 301 -1.32 14.19 -3.97
N THR A 302 -1.95 13.61 -2.95
CA THR A 302 -3.39 13.26 -2.98
C THR A 302 -4.28 14.50 -3.08
N ASP A 303 -3.93 15.59 -2.41
CA ASP A 303 -4.68 16.85 -2.41
C ASP A 303 -4.43 17.70 -3.68
N GLY A 304 -3.64 17.23 -4.65
CA GLY A 304 -3.32 17.94 -5.90
C GLY A 304 -2.40 19.16 -5.73
N VAL A 305 -1.71 19.26 -4.58
CA VAL A 305 -0.68 20.28 -4.34
C VAL A 305 0.60 19.94 -5.10
N LEU A 306 0.93 18.65 -5.19
CA LEU A 306 2.01 18.11 -6.03
C LEU A 306 1.40 17.35 -7.20
N ASP A 307 1.99 17.51 -8.38
CA ASP A 307 1.55 16.85 -9.63
C ASP A 307 2.41 15.63 -9.93
N ILE A 308 3.66 15.64 -9.46
CA ILE A 308 4.66 14.62 -9.78
C ILE A 308 5.24 14.07 -8.49
N LEU A 309 5.33 12.75 -8.39
CA LEU A 309 6.05 12.06 -7.32
C LEU A 309 7.20 11.23 -7.89
N VAL A 310 8.44 11.55 -7.54
CA VAL A 310 9.60 10.73 -7.87
C VAL A 310 9.85 9.75 -6.73
N ALA A 311 9.90 8.45 -7.02
CA ALA A 311 10.00 7.43 -5.97
C ALA A 311 10.80 6.19 -6.38
N THR A 312 11.34 5.48 -5.38
CA THR A 312 11.83 4.11 -5.52
C THR A 312 10.72 3.11 -5.19
N ASP A 313 10.85 1.86 -5.64
CA ASP A 313 9.87 0.79 -5.33
C ASP A 313 9.64 0.65 -3.83
N VAL A 314 10.71 0.49 -3.06
CA VAL A 314 10.65 0.34 -1.61
C VAL A 314 9.86 1.49 -0.97
N ALA A 315 10.06 2.70 -1.47
CA ALA A 315 9.41 3.87 -0.94
C ALA A 315 7.97 4.04 -1.45
N ALA A 316 7.61 3.56 -2.63
CA ALA A 316 6.27 3.71 -3.19
C ALA A 316 5.32 2.53 -2.90
N ARG A 317 5.86 1.37 -2.53
CA ARG A 317 5.06 0.19 -2.22
C ARG A 317 4.09 0.51 -1.06
N GLY A 318 2.87 -0.02 -1.10
CA GLY A 318 1.88 0.09 0.00
C GLY A 318 1.10 1.37 0.08
N LEU A 319 1.24 2.20 -0.94
CA LEU A 319 0.53 3.45 -1.02
C LEU A 319 -0.73 3.24 -1.85
N HIS A 320 -1.88 3.34 -1.20
CA HIS A 320 -3.12 3.61 -1.92
C HIS A 320 -3.14 5.09 -2.34
N ILE A 321 -2.55 5.39 -3.49
CA ILE A 321 -2.62 6.71 -4.11
C ILE A 321 -3.76 6.64 -5.13
N ALA A 322 -4.83 7.38 -4.88
CA ALA A 322 -5.92 7.51 -5.82
C ALA A 322 -5.53 8.44 -6.97
N ASP A 323 -6.12 8.21 -8.14
CA ASP A 323 -6.12 9.11 -9.29
C ASP A 323 -4.74 9.44 -9.90
N VAL A 324 -3.83 8.47 -9.94
CA VAL A 324 -2.62 8.61 -10.76
C VAL A 324 -3.01 8.35 -12.20
N THR A 325 -2.78 9.32 -13.07
CA THR A 325 -3.07 9.21 -14.52
C THR A 325 -1.92 8.51 -15.26
N HIS A 326 -0.68 8.86 -14.90
CA HIS A 326 0.52 8.41 -15.60
C HIS A 326 1.56 7.78 -14.67
N VAL A 327 2.16 6.69 -15.13
CA VAL A 327 3.32 6.06 -14.50
C VAL A 327 4.48 6.13 -15.48
N PHE A 328 5.59 6.72 -15.05
CA PHE A 328 6.84 6.73 -15.80
C PHE A 328 7.81 5.76 -15.14
N ASN A 329 8.10 4.63 -15.79
CA ASN A 329 9.22 3.77 -15.42
C ASN A 329 10.49 4.36 -16.01
N TYR A 330 11.07 5.35 -15.32
CA TYR A 330 12.33 5.94 -15.74
C TYR A 330 13.40 4.85 -15.79
N ASP A 331 13.57 4.05 -14.75
CA ASP A 331 14.36 2.81 -14.84
C ASP A 331 13.41 1.62 -14.93
N LEU A 332 13.67 0.60 -15.76
CA LEU A 332 12.93 -0.66 -15.64
C LEU A 332 13.30 -1.33 -14.31
N PRO A 333 12.34 -1.94 -13.59
CA PRO A 333 12.63 -2.59 -12.32
C PRO A 333 13.54 -3.80 -12.50
N ASP A 334 14.31 -4.13 -11.47
CA ASP A 334 15.16 -5.32 -11.45
C ASP A 334 14.33 -6.61 -11.32
N ASP A 335 13.24 -6.55 -10.57
CA ASP A 335 12.27 -7.64 -10.42
C ASP A 335 11.04 -7.40 -11.32
N ARG A 336 10.63 -8.43 -12.08
CA ARG A 336 9.49 -8.35 -13.00
C ARG A 336 8.15 -8.09 -12.30
N GLU A 337 7.99 -8.58 -11.07
CA GLU A 337 6.79 -8.36 -10.27
C GLU A 337 6.62 -6.87 -9.90
N ASP A 338 7.71 -6.14 -9.71
CA ASP A 338 7.66 -4.70 -9.42
C ASP A 338 7.11 -3.91 -10.61
N TYR A 339 7.31 -4.36 -11.85
CA TYR A 339 6.72 -3.70 -13.02
C TYR A 339 5.19 -3.62 -12.89
N VAL A 340 4.56 -4.76 -12.58
CA VAL A 340 3.11 -4.82 -12.37
C VAL A 340 2.68 -3.95 -11.19
N HIS A 341 3.48 -3.90 -10.12
CA HIS A 341 3.21 -3.04 -8.96
C HIS A 341 3.32 -1.54 -9.25
N ARG A 342 4.21 -1.14 -10.17
CA ARG A 342 4.38 0.24 -10.63
C ARG A 342 3.25 0.66 -11.53
N ILE A 343 2.95 -0.10 -12.59
CA ILE A 343 1.87 0.26 -13.52
C ILE A 343 0.50 0.20 -12.84
N GLY A 344 0.32 -0.71 -11.87
CA GLY A 344 -0.88 -0.77 -11.03
C GLY A 344 -1.08 0.42 -10.08
N ARG A 345 -0.24 1.48 -10.16
CA ARG A 345 -0.52 2.77 -9.53
C ARG A 345 -1.51 3.61 -10.34
N THR A 346 -1.56 3.41 -11.67
CA THR A 346 -2.58 4.02 -12.55
C THR A 346 -3.70 3.02 -12.87
N GLY A 347 -4.77 3.48 -13.52
CA GLY A 347 -5.86 2.64 -14.01
C GLY A 347 -6.71 1.95 -12.93
N ARG A 348 -6.85 2.56 -11.75
CA ARG A 348 -7.60 2.01 -10.62
C ARG A 348 -9.09 2.34 -10.70
N ALA A 349 -9.92 1.51 -10.07
CA ALA A 349 -11.36 1.74 -9.88
C ALA A 349 -12.19 1.96 -11.17
N GLY A 350 -11.71 1.46 -12.32
CA GLY A 350 -12.42 1.57 -13.59
C GLY A 350 -11.83 2.58 -14.56
N GLU A 351 -10.93 3.46 -14.11
CA GLU A 351 -10.29 4.48 -14.94
C GLU A 351 -9.23 3.90 -15.89
N SER A 352 -8.96 4.58 -17.00
CA SER A 352 -7.83 4.30 -17.89
C SER A 352 -6.55 4.94 -17.38
N GLY A 353 -5.41 4.31 -17.65
CA GLY A 353 -4.10 4.80 -17.25
C GLY A 353 -3.08 4.77 -18.37
N VAL A 354 -1.97 5.50 -18.21
CA VAL A 354 -0.83 5.43 -19.13
C VAL A 354 0.42 5.01 -18.35
N SER A 355 1.17 4.07 -18.90
CA SER A 355 2.47 3.64 -18.40
C SER A 355 3.52 3.79 -19.48
N ILE A 356 4.49 4.68 -19.28
CA ILE A 356 5.59 4.92 -20.20
C ILE A 356 6.89 4.41 -19.56
N SER A 357 7.61 3.55 -20.28
CA SER A 357 8.79 2.86 -19.78
C SER A 357 10.01 3.14 -20.63
N PHE A 358 11.18 3.29 -19.99
CA PHE A 358 12.45 3.49 -20.69
C PHE A 358 13.36 2.26 -20.54
N ALA A 359 13.56 1.54 -21.64
CA ALA A 359 14.57 0.50 -21.76
C ALA A 359 15.91 1.11 -22.19
N CYS A 360 16.61 1.74 -21.24
CA CYS A 360 17.94 2.30 -21.50
C CYS A 360 19.06 1.24 -21.45
N GLU A 361 20.28 1.63 -21.78
CA GLU A 361 21.48 0.77 -21.79
C GLU A 361 21.71 0.01 -20.46
N GLU A 362 21.32 0.59 -19.33
CA GLU A 362 21.51 -0.02 -17.99
C GLU A 362 20.46 -1.10 -17.68
N TYR A 363 19.20 -0.93 -18.11
CA TYR A 363 18.07 -1.72 -17.62
C TYR A 363 17.27 -2.44 -18.72
N ALA A 364 17.63 -2.30 -19.99
CA ALA A 364 16.97 -2.99 -21.10
C ALA A 364 16.99 -4.52 -20.96
N MET A 365 17.99 -5.09 -20.29
CA MET A 365 18.11 -6.54 -20.04
C MET A 365 17.02 -7.07 -19.10
N ASN A 366 16.31 -6.21 -18.36
CA ASN A 366 15.21 -6.62 -17.48
C ASN A 366 13.89 -6.83 -18.26
N LEU A 367 13.79 -6.24 -19.47
CA LEU A 367 12.58 -6.25 -20.28
C LEU A 367 12.05 -7.66 -20.63
N PRO A 368 12.88 -8.65 -21.05
CA PRO A 368 12.37 -9.97 -21.43
C PRO A 368 11.63 -10.67 -20.28
N ALA A 369 12.16 -10.59 -19.06
CA ALA A 369 11.53 -11.19 -17.89
C ALA A 369 10.21 -10.48 -17.52
N ILE A 370 10.12 -9.17 -17.78
CA ILE A 370 8.90 -8.38 -17.61
C ILE A 370 7.84 -8.80 -18.63
N GLU A 371 8.18 -8.83 -19.92
CA GLU A 371 7.26 -9.21 -21.01
C GLU A 371 6.75 -10.65 -20.86
N GLU A 372 7.63 -11.58 -20.46
CA GLU A 372 7.26 -12.95 -20.14
C GLU A 372 6.23 -13.01 -19.00
N TYR A 373 6.43 -12.20 -17.96
CA TYR A 373 5.54 -12.16 -16.79
C TYR A 373 4.17 -11.54 -17.09
N ILE A 374 4.13 -10.43 -17.83
CA ILE A 374 2.87 -9.78 -18.23
C ILE A 374 2.20 -10.50 -19.41
N GLY A 375 2.90 -11.42 -20.06
CA GLY A 375 2.40 -12.29 -21.13
C GLY A 375 2.18 -11.59 -22.47
N HIS A 376 2.78 -10.43 -22.68
CA HIS A 376 2.73 -9.67 -23.93
C HIS A 376 3.93 -8.72 -24.05
N SER A 377 4.27 -8.32 -25.27
CA SER A 377 5.33 -7.33 -25.50
C SER A 377 4.80 -5.90 -25.40
N ILE A 378 5.62 -4.98 -24.88
CA ILE A 378 5.25 -3.59 -24.71
C ILE A 378 5.43 -2.85 -26.05
N PRO A 379 4.41 -2.14 -26.56
CA PRO A 379 4.52 -1.37 -27.79
C PRO A 379 5.68 -0.36 -27.76
N VAL A 380 6.53 -0.39 -28.78
CA VAL A 380 7.71 0.48 -28.88
C VAL A 380 7.35 1.76 -29.61
N SER A 381 7.59 2.89 -28.95
CA SER A 381 7.47 4.24 -29.51
C SER A 381 8.87 4.79 -29.85
N GLN A 382 8.94 5.63 -30.88
CA GLN A 382 10.17 6.32 -31.28
C GLN A 382 10.15 7.75 -30.76
N TYR A 383 11.33 8.29 -30.45
CA TYR A 383 11.53 9.70 -30.15
C TYR A 383 12.60 10.29 -31.07
N ASP A 384 12.47 11.56 -31.42
CA ASP A 384 13.50 12.29 -32.16
C ASP A 384 14.45 13.00 -31.19
N GLN A 385 15.71 12.58 -31.18
CA GLN A 385 16.77 13.18 -30.36
C GLN A 385 16.92 14.69 -30.58
N ASN A 386 16.65 15.18 -31.80
CA ASN A 386 16.81 16.60 -32.12
C ASN A 386 15.64 17.46 -31.63
N SER A 387 14.52 16.83 -31.29
CA SER A 387 13.29 17.49 -30.83
C SER A 387 13.15 17.44 -29.30
N LEU A 388 14.12 16.88 -28.59
CA LEU A 388 14.12 16.82 -27.12
C LEU A 388 14.27 18.21 -26.50
N LEU A 389 13.53 18.44 -25.42
CA LEU A 389 13.65 19.67 -24.63
C LEU A 389 15.05 19.82 -24.04
N SER A 390 15.55 21.06 -24.01
CA SER A 390 16.82 21.36 -23.36
C SER A 390 16.71 21.22 -21.85
N LEU A 391 17.65 20.51 -21.23
CA LEU A 391 17.66 20.34 -19.78
C LEU A 391 17.97 21.66 -19.04
N PRO A 392 17.17 22.04 -18.03
CA PRO A 392 17.53 23.14 -17.14
C PRO A 392 18.75 22.77 -16.28
N LYS A 393 19.43 23.78 -15.72
CA LYS A 393 20.48 23.51 -14.74
C LYS A 393 19.85 22.88 -13.50
N PRO A 394 20.28 21.67 -13.07
CA PRO A 394 19.59 20.95 -12.00
C PRO A 394 19.71 21.70 -10.68
N PHE A 395 18.62 21.71 -9.91
CA PHE A 395 18.55 22.41 -8.62
C PHE A 395 19.73 21.98 -7.72
N PRO A 396 20.44 22.90 -7.04
CA PRO A 396 21.64 22.54 -6.30
C PRO A 396 21.33 21.64 -5.10
N LEU A 397 22.14 20.60 -4.89
CA LEU A 397 22.13 19.83 -3.64
C LEU A 397 22.58 20.76 -2.51
N LYS A 398 21.74 20.95 -1.48
CA LYS A 398 22.20 21.57 -0.24
C LYS A 398 23.27 20.65 0.36
N SER A 399 24.54 21.03 0.22
CA SER A 399 25.64 20.37 0.90
C SER A 399 25.32 20.23 2.38
N ARG A 400 25.33 19.01 2.91
CA ARG A 400 25.37 18.77 4.35
C ARG A 400 26.74 19.22 4.85
N SER A 401 26.93 20.52 5.04
CA SER A 401 28.11 21.03 5.74
C SER A 401 27.97 20.71 7.22
N ASN A 402 28.92 19.92 7.72
CA ASN A 402 29.19 19.71 9.13
C ASN A 402 29.29 21.04 9.90
N ASN A 403 28.52 21.10 10.99
CA ASN A 403 28.78 21.77 12.25
C ASN A 403 28.87 23.31 12.37
N SER A 404 28.13 23.74 13.40
CA SER A 404 28.43 24.79 14.39
C SER A 404 28.36 26.29 14.03
N ARG A 405 27.47 26.95 14.79
CA ARG A 405 27.35 28.39 15.11
C ARG A 405 26.51 29.24 14.15
N VAL A 406 25.23 29.34 14.50
CA VAL A 406 24.50 30.61 14.37
C VAL A 406 25.14 31.62 15.34
N PRO A 407 25.68 32.77 14.91
CA PRO A 407 25.87 33.89 15.81
C PRO A 407 24.55 34.65 15.91
N LEU A 408 23.96 34.63 17.11
CA LEU A 408 22.90 35.54 17.51
C LEU A 408 23.42 36.98 17.59
N ARG A 409 22.67 37.89 16.95
CA ARG A 409 22.51 39.34 17.23
C ARG A 409 23.74 40.26 17.24
N ASN A 410 23.61 41.38 16.52
CA ASN A 410 23.50 42.69 17.15
C ASN A 410 22.81 43.71 16.23
N ARG A 411 21.56 44.05 16.55
CA ARG A 411 20.97 45.35 16.19
C ARG A 411 21.50 46.34 17.23
N VAL A 412 22.34 47.26 16.80
CA VAL A 412 22.64 48.48 17.57
C VAL A 412 21.96 49.63 16.84
N HIS A 413 20.97 50.21 17.51
CA HIS A 413 20.43 51.54 17.21
C HIS A 413 21.56 52.55 17.06
N ARG A 414 21.52 53.37 16.01
CA ARG A 414 21.94 54.77 16.15
C ARG A 414 20.89 55.69 15.52
N LYS A 415 20.68 56.75 16.30
CA LYS A 415 19.74 57.86 16.21
C LYS A 415 19.70 58.56 14.87
#